data_AF-A0A5E4KVM6-F1
#
_entry.id   AF-A0A5E4KVM6-F1
#
_cell.length_a   1.000
_cell.length_b   1.000
_cell.length_c   1.000
_cell.angle_alpha   90.00
_cell.angle_beta   90.00
_cell.angle_gamma   90.00
#
_symmetry.space_group_name_H-M   'P 1'
#
loop_
_entity.id
_entity.type
_entity.pdbx_description
1 polymer ?
#
loop_
_entity_poly.entity_id
_entity_poly.type
_entity_poly.pdbx_seq_one_letter_code
_entity_poly.pdbx_strand_id
1 'polypeptide(L)'
;MKTDEVRHYLKTGKQIKKTNKDGEIGIMTKCLLCETKMRKERKEIEKGVWAVVEVCPHCKDEWIDEKEHDRLVDLFRRKTFNLGGSIAVRIPKEIADALSIREGTEVNFSVQDKKIIISKATA
;
A
#
# COMPACT_ATOMS: atom_id res chain seq x y z
N MET A 1 -32.94 -17.59 -12.37
CA MET A 1 -33.29 -16.55 -11.38
C MET A 1 -32.98 -17.06 -9.99
N LYS A 2 -31.81 -16.69 -9.44
CA LYS A 2 -31.55 -16.68 -8.00
C LYS A 2 -30.75 -15.41 -7.72
N THR A 3 -31.36 -14.56 -6.92
CA THR A 3 -30.86 -13.30 -6.36
C THR A 3 -29.78 -13.63 -5.36
N ASP A 4 -28.51 -13.51 -5.76
CA ASP A 4 -27.40 -13.66 -4.83
C ASP A 4 -27.08 -12.31 -4.18
N GLU A 5 -27.33 -12.29 -2.89
CA GLU A 5 -27.23 -11.19 -1.95
C GLU A 5 -25.95 -10.35 -2.15
N VAL A 6 -26.14 -9.16 -2.73
CA VAL A 6 -25.18 -8.07 -2.63
C VAL A 6 -25.22 -7.60 -1.18
N ARG A 7 -24.34 -8.14 -0.33
CA ARG A 7 -24.20 -7.68 1.05
C ARG A 7 -23.80 -6.21 1.04
N HIS A 8 -24.79 -5.36 1.28
CA HIS A 8 -24.64 -3.95 1.57
C HIS A 8 -23.96 -3.80 2.92
N TYR A 9 -22.81 -3.13 2.93
CA TYR A 9 -22.23 -2.57 4.15
C TYR A 9 -22.01 -1.09 3.92
N LEU A 10 -23.01 -0.29 4.30
CA LEU A 10 -22.85 1.13 4.59
C LEU A 10 -22.58 1.23 6.09
N LYS A 11 -21.44 1.81 6.47
CA LYS A 11 -21.25 2.74 7.60
C LYS A 11 -19.76 2.89 7.90
N THR A 12 -19.36 4.17 8.04
CA THR A 12 -18.13 4.68 8.66
C THR A 12 -16.79 4.34 7.99
N GLY A 13 -16.21 5.34 7.30
CA GLY A 13 -14.76 5.60 7.19
C GLY A 13 -13.86 4.54 6.57
N LYS A 14 -13.33 4.84 5.36
CA LYS A 14 -12.37 4.03 4.58
C LYS A 14 -12.90 2.66 4.16
N GLN A 15 -13.60 2.62 3.03
CA GLN A 15 -13.97 1.36 2.37
C GLN A 15 -13.15 1.17 1.10
N ILE A 16 -12.16 0.29 1.19
CA ILE A 16 -11.57 -0.40 0.05
C ILE A 16 -12.33 -1.73 -0.04
N LYS A 17 -12.93 -2.06 -1.19
CA LYS A 17 -13.07 -3.42 -1.76
C LYS A 17 -14.18 -3.54 -2.81
N LYS A 18 -13.82 -4.11 -3.97
CA LYS A 18 -14.54 -5.19 -4.68
C LYS A 18 -13.68 -5.67 -5.86
N THR A 19 -13.44 -6.97 -5.93
CA THR A 19 -12.92 -7.68 -7.12
C THR A 19 -14.09 -8.23 -7.95
N ASN A 20 -13.90 -8.40 -9.26
CA ASN A 20 -14.88 -9.08 -10.12
C ASN A 20 -14.96 -10.59 -9.79
N LYS A 21 -16.04 -11.25 -10.24
CA LYS A 21 -16.32 -12.67 -9.94
C LYS A 21 -15.25 -13.64 -10.47
N ASP A 22 -14.43 -13.18 -11.42
CA ASP A 22 -13.47 -14.00 -12.16
C ASP A 22 -12.01 -13.79 -11.71
N GLY A 23 -11.76 -12.90 -10.73
CA GLY A 23 -10.41 -12.65 -10.20
C GLY A 23 -9.45 -12.01 -11.22
N GLU A 24 -9.96 -11.49 -12.32
CA GLU A 24 -9.22 -10.76 -13.36
C GLU A 24 -9.03 -9.28 -12.97
N ILE A 25 -7.90 -8.71 -13.36
CA ILE A 25 -7.51 -7.30 -13.14
C ILE A 25 -8.39 -6.40 -14.04
N GLY A 26 -9.66 -6.27 -13.68
CA GLY A 26 -10.62 -5.41 -14.36
C GLY A 26 -10.47 -3.99 -13.84
N ILE A 27 -9.70 -3.17 -14.54
CA ILE A 27 -9.62 -1.72 -14.32
C ILE A 27 -11.05 -1.16 -14.24
N MET A 28 -11.46 -0.62 -13.09
CA MET A 28 -12.80 -0.07 -12.93
C MET A 28 -12.85 1.28 -13.66
N THR A 29 -13.17 1.24 -14.96
CA THR A 29 -13.24 2.45 -15.78
C THR A 29 -14.37 3.39 -15.37
N LYS A 30 -15.38 2.91 -14.61
CA LYS A 30 -16.57 3.65 -14.18
C LYS A 30 -16.88 3.41 -12.71
N CYS A 31 -17.34 4.46 -12.03
CA CYS A 31 -17.79 4.41 -10.63
C CYS A 31 -19.10 3.61 -10.49
N LEU A 32 -19.19 2.72 -9.50
CA LEU A 32 -20.40 1.90 -9.24
C LEU A 32 -21.60 2.69 -8.68
N LEU A 33 -21.40 3.94 -8.26
CA LEU A 33 -22.45 4.76 -7.63
C LEU A 33 -23.07 5.77 -8.58
N CYS A 34 -22.29 6.32 -9.50
CA CYS A 34 -22.73 7.38 -10.40
C CYS A 34 -22.30 7.18 -11.86
N GLU A 35 -21.73 6.00 -12.18
CA GLU A 35 -21.25 5.59 -13.51
C GLU A 35 -20.21 6.52 -14.16
N THR A 36 -19.76 7.54 -13.41
CA THR A 36 -18.79 8.52 -13.87
C THR A 36 -17.43 7.87 -14.04
N LYS A 37 -16.72 8.25 -15.11
CA LYS A 37 -15.37 7.76 -15.40
C LYS A 37 -14.42 8.08 -14.23
N MET A 38 -13.69 7.08 -13.79
CA MET A 38 -12.74 7.22 -12.69
C MET A 38 -11.40 7.79 -13.15
N ARG A 39 -10.70 8.50 -12.26
CA ARG A 39 -9.36 9.04 -12.47
C ARG A 39 -8.35 8.33 -11.59
N LYS A 40 -7.15 8.07 -12.11
CA LYS A 40 -6.07 7.45 -11.35
C LYS A 40 -5.27 8.52 -10.63
N GLU A 41 -5.09 8.37 -9.34
CA GLU A 41 -4.31 9.28 -8.49
C GLU A 41 -3.34 8.48 -7.63
N ARG A 42 -2.17 9.04 -7.31
CA ARG A 42 -1.24 8.44 -6.35
C ARG A 42 -1.59 8.93 -4.96
N LYS A 43 -2.02 8.03 -4.06
CA LYS A 43 -2.41 8.36 -2.68
C LYS A 43 -1.73 7.44 -1.66
N GLU A 44 -1.65 7.95 -0.44
CA GLU A 44 -1.18 7.20 0.72
C GLU A 44 -2.34 6.38 1.30
N ILE A 45 -2.27 5.06 1.18
CA ILE A 45 -3.32 4.13 1.63
C ILE A 45 -3.13 3.74 3.11
N GLU A 46 -1.88 3.60 3.52
CA GLU A 46 -1.41 3.35 4.88
C GLU A 46 -0.16 4.19 5.13
N LYS A 47 0.21 4.42 6.39
CA LYS A 47 1.34 5.31 6.72
C LYS A 47 2.65 4.84 6.06
N GLY A 48 3.15 5.63 5.11
CA GLY A 48 4.34 5.33 4.31
C GLY A 48 4.10 4.39 3.12
N VAL A 49 2.86 4.00 2.83
CA VAL A 49 2.48 3.11 1.73
C VAL A 49 1.68 3.89 0.70
N TRP A 50 2.27 4.06 -0.48
CA TRP A 50 1.68 4.82 -1.58
C TRP A 50 1.24 3.87 -2.69
N ALA A 51 0.02 4.05 -3.17
CA ALA A 51 -0.55 3.26 -4.25
C ALA A 51 -1.23 4.15 -5.28
N VAL A 52 -1.39 3.62 -6.48
CA VAL A 52 -2.29 4.22 -7.48
C VAL A 52 -3.70 3.78 -7.13
N VAL A 53 -4.55 4.74 -6.81
CA VAL A 53 -5.96 4.54 -6.47
C VAL A 53 -6.85 5.15 -7.55
N GLU A 54 -7.99 4.54 -7.80
CA GLU A 54 -9.00 5.05 -8.71
C GLU A 54 -10.00 5.89 -7.90
N VAL A 55 -10.11 7.17 -8.24
CA VAL A 55 -10.96 8.14 -7.55
C VAL A 55 -12.10 8.53 -8.47
N CYS A 56 -13.34 8.51 -7.95
CA CYS A 56 -14.47 9.10 -8.66
C CYS A 56 -14.43 10.63 -8.51
N PRO A 57 -14.42 11.42 -9.60
CA PRO A 57 -14.40 12.88 -9.49
C PRO A 57 -15.70 13.47 -8.91
N HIS A 58 -16.82 12.74 -9.05
CA HIS A 58 -18.13 13.17 -8.58
C HIS A 58 -18.40 12.74 -7.14
N CYS A 59 -18.32 11.43 -6.85
CA CYS A 59 -18.57 10.87 -5.51
C CYS A 59 -17.39 11.04 -4.55
N LYS A 60 -16.18 11.30 -5.06
CA LYS A 60 -14.91 11.35 -4.31
C LYS A 60 -14.49 10.04 -3.64
N ASP A 61 -15.22 8.94 -3.89
CA ASP A 61 -14.84 7.62 -3.41
C ASP A 61 -13.56 7.11 -4.07
N GLU A 62 -12.78 6.40 -3.28
CA GLU A 62 -11.47 5.86 -3.63
C GLU A 62 -11.53 4.34 -3.69
N TRP A 63 -10.92 3.78 -4.73
CA TRP A 63 -10.95 2.36 -5.01
C TRP A 63 -9.53 1.87 -5.30
N ILE A 64 -9.19 0.72 -4.74
CA ILE A 64 -7.94 0.00 -5.00
C ILE A 64 -8.26 -1.49 -5.02
N ASP A 65 -7.55 -2.21 -5.88
CA ASP A 65 -7.65 -3.67 -5.93
C ASP A 65 -7.23 -4.29 -4.58
N GLU A 66 -7.99 -5.27 -4.12
CA GLU A 66 -7.76 -5.91 -2.81
C GLU A 66 -6.45 -6.70 -2.77
N LYS A 67 -6.11 -7.44 -3.84
CA LYS A 67 -4.87 -8.21 -3.89
C LYS A 67 -3.65 -7.30 -3.94
N GLU A 68 -3.73 -6.21 -4.71
CA GLU A 68 -2.67 -5.22 -4.78
C GLU A 68 -2.55 -4.43 -3.47
N HIS A 69 -3.67 -4.06 -2.84
CA HIS A 69 -3.69 -3.47 -1.51
C HIS A 69 -3.00 -4.38 -0.49
N ASP A 70 -3.42 -5.65 -0.40
CA ASP A 70 -2.89 -6.59 0.58
C ASP A 70 -1.42 -6.89 0.32
N ARG A 71 -1.02 -7.01 -0.96
CA ARG A 71 0.39 -7.13 -1.36
C ARG A 71 1.21 -5.93 -0.90
N LEU A 72 0.75 -4.71 -1.14
CA LEU A 72 1.46 -3.48 -0.75
C LEU A 72 1.49 -3.35 0.77
N VAL A 73 0.37 -3.53 1.46
CA VAL A 73 0.32 -3.45 2.91
C VAL A 73 1.20 -4.53 3.55
N ASP A 74 1.25 -5.75 3.04
CA ASP A 74 2.12 -6.80 3.57
C ASP A 74 3.60 -6.56 3.27
N LEU A 75 3.95 -6.01 2.10
CA LEU A 75 5.32 -5.56 1.79
C LEU A 75 5.80 -4.50 2.78
N PHE A 76 4.92 -3.59 3.18
CA PHE A 76 5.24 -2.44 4.01
C PHE A 76 4.89 -2.62 5.51
N ARG A 77 4.17 -3.68 5.89
CA ARG A 77 4.09 -4.18 7.27
C ARG A 77 5.44 -4.76 7.63
N ARG A 78 6.38 -3.86 7.95
CA ARG A 78 7.75 -4.14 8.37
C ARG A 78 7.74 -5.03 9.62
N LYS A 79 7.63 -6.34 9.42
CA LYS A 79 7.92 -7.32 10.45
C LYS A 79 9.43 -7.34 10.61
N THR A 80 9.89 -6.94 11.78
CA THR A 80 11.18 -7.42 12.28
C THR A 80 11.12 -8.94 12.26
N PHE A 81 12.13 -9.58 11.70
CA PHE A 81 12.25 -11.04 11.69
C PHE A 81 13.60 -11.42 12.27
N ASN A 82 13.70 -12.66 12.77
CA ASN A 82 14.97 -13.15 13.27
C ASN A 82 15.79 -13.70 12.10
N LEU A 83 17.07 -13.33 12.02
CA LEU A 83 18.05 -13.87 11.10
C LEU A 83 19.22 -14.41 11.93
N GLY A 84 19.27 -15.74 12.06
CA GLY A 84 20.14 -16.38 13.05
C GLY A 84 19.73 -15.97 14.47
N GLY A 85 20.69 -15.46 15.25
CA GLY A 85 20.47 -14.96 16.62
C GLY A 85 20.14 -13.47 16.72
N SER A 86 19.95 -12.77 15.59
CA SER A 86 19.80 -11.31 15.53
C SER A 86 18.47 -10.89 14.93
N ILE A 87 18.01 -9.68 15.30
CA ILE A 87 16.84 -9.03 14.70
C ILE A 87 17.22 -8.38 13.37
N ALA A 88 16.38 -8.56 12.35
CA ALA A 88 16.57 -8.03 11.01
C ALA A 88 15.30 -7.36 10.49
N VAL A 89 15.48 -6.40 9.58
CA VAL A 89 14.40 -5.70 8.87
C VAL A 89 14.68 -5.70 7.38
N ARG A 90 13.64 -5.75 6.55
CA ARG A 90 13.78 -5.57 5.10
C ARG A 90 13.74 -4.08 4.77
N ILE A 91 14.73 -3.60 4.04
CA ILE A 91 14.75 -2.25 3.47
C ILE A 91 14.16 -2.34 2.06
N PRO A 92 13.10 -1.58 1.73
CA PRO A 92 12.55 -1.52 0.37
C PRO A 92 13.61 -1.15 -0.66
N LYS A 93 13.55 -1.80 -1.83
CA LYS A 93 14.56 -1.63 -2.88
C LYS A 93 14.62 -0.19 -3.37
N GLU A 94 13.49 0.50 -3.46
CA GLU A 94 13.42 1.90 -3.90
C GLU A 94 14.17 2.83 -2.94
N ILE A 95 14.10 2.57 -1.63
CA ILE A 95 14.81 3.35 -0.61
C ILE A 95 16.30 3.00 -0.64
N ALA A 96 16.64 1.71 -0.76
CA ALA A 96 18.01 1.27 -0.88
C ALA A 96 18.69 1.89 -2.11
N ASP A 97 18.02 1.87 -3.27
CA ASP A 97 18.51 2.46 -4.52
C ASP A 97 18.66 3.99 -4.39
N ALA A 98 17.64 4.69 -3.86
CA ALA A 98 17.69 6.14 -3.64
C ALA A 98 18.82 6.58 -2.69
N LEU A 99 19.13 5.78 -1.67
CA LEU A 99 20.22 6.05 -0.72
C LEU A 99 21.55 5.40 -1.14
N SER A 100 21.57 4.70 -2.28
CA SER A 100 22.71 3.90 -2.74
C SER A 100 23.26 2.93 -1.69
N ILE A 101 22.36 2.29 -0.94
CA ILE A 101 22.66 1.24 0.04
C ILE A 101 22.70 -0.10 -0.69
N ARG A 102 23.81 -0.80 -0.56
CA ARG A 102 24.04 -2.15 -1.11
C ARG A 102 24.57 -3.07 -0.03
N GLU A 103 24.66 -4.36 -0.32
CA GLU A 103 25.37 -5.29 0.55
C GLU A 103 26.79 -4.79 0.83
N GLY A 104 27.20 -4.86 2.11
CA GLY A 104 28.48 -4.32 2.58
C GLY A 104 28.53 -2.79 2.78
N THR A 105 27.44 -2.06 2.52
CA THR A 105 27.39 -0.62 2.81
C THR A 105 27.26 -0.37 4.31
N GLU A 106 28.16 0.43 4.87
CA GLU A 106 28.06 0.89 6.25
C GLU A 106 27.01 1.99 6.40
N VAL A 107 26.23 1.90 7.47
CA VAL A 107 25.19 2.87 7.82
C VAL A 107 25.32 3.23 9.29
N ASN A 108 25.02 4.49 9.60
CA ASN A 108 24.97 4.99 10.96
C ASN A 108 23.56 4.86 11.52
N PHE A 109 23.47 4.39 12.77
CA PHE A 109 22.23 4.35 13.53
C PHE A 109 22.28 5.40 14.64
N SER A 110 21.25 6.23 14.73
CA SER A 110 21.06 7.13 15.87
C SER A 110 19.62 7.09 16.36
N VAL A 111 19.39 7.51 17.59
CA VAL A 111 18.04 7.62 18.15
C VAL A 111 17.72 9.08 18.38
N GLN A 112 16.65 9.57 17.75
CA GLN A 112 16.15 10.95 17.89
C GLN A 112 14.63 10.92 17.97
N ASP A 113 14.04 11.65 18.92
CA ASP A 113 12.58 11.75 19.10
C ASP A 113 11.84 10.40 19.13
N LYS A 114 12.41 9.43 19.85
CA LYS A 114 11.89 8.04 19.95
C LYS A 114 11.84 7.30 18.59
N LYS A 115 12.63 7.73 17.60
CA LYS A 115 12.78 7.09 16.29
C LYS A 115 14.22 6.63 16.11
N ILE A 116 14.39 5.50 15.42
CA ILE A 116 15.68 5.06 14.91
C ILE A 116 15.89 5.76 13.56
N ILE A 117 16.95 6.57 13.47
CA ILE A 117 17.37 7.26 12.26
C ILE A 117 18.53 6.47 11.67
N ILE A 118 18.38 6.07 10.40
CA ILE A 118 19.39 5.38 9.62
C ILE A 118 19.93 6.38 8.61
N SER A 119 21.23 6.65 8.64
CA SER A 119 21.91 7.52 7.67
C SER A 119 23.06 6.78 7.01
N LYS A 120 23.42 7.19 5.79
CA LYS A 120 24.60 6.66 5.11
C LYS A 120 25.84 7.04 5.90
N ALA A 121 26.77 6.10 6.12
CA ALA A 121 28.07 6.45 6.66
C ALA A 121 28.78 7.37 5.67
N THR A 122 29.02 8.62 6.07
CA THR A 122 29.91 9.52 5.33
C THR A 122 31.33 9.00 5.53
N ALA A 123 32.00 8.68 4.43
CA ALA A 123 33.44 8.54 4.40
C ALA A 123 34.11 9.89 4.65
#